data_AF-A0A7X7TP38-F1
#
_entry.id   AF-A0A7X7TP38-F1
#
_cell.length_a   1.000
_cell.length_b   1.000
_cell.length_c   1.000
_cell.angle_alpha   90.00
_cell.angle_beta   90.00
_cell.angle_gamma   90.00
#
_symmetry.space_group_name_H-M   'P 1'
#
loop_
_entity.id
_entity.type
_entity.pdbx_description
1 polymer ?
#
loop_
_entity_poly.entity_id
_entity_poly.type
_entity_poly.pdbx_seq_one_letter_code
_entity_poly.pdbx_strand_id
1 'polypeptide(L)'
;MKRIFYILLFLPLSITTYSQQYEGVFKEGGDVLKFENGKVYFNMNEMGNMITNKVGEGSYEILGDYLLVKTGEYSGEKSSVQPLPGSREDSVGIKVKDNRNFSLPGILVELLNSSGKTLHGGVTDSDGKFFFKKNPK
;
A
#
# COMPACT_ATOMS: atom_id res chain seq x y z
N MET A 1 22.20 -42.97 38.76
CA MET A 1 22.34 -41.86 37.79
C MET A 1 22.14 -42.34 36.33
N LYS A 2 20.99 -42.93 35.99
CA LYS A 2 20.70 -43.38 34.60
C LYS A 2 19.25 -43.16 34.14
N ARG A 3 18.39 -42.56 34.99
CA ARG A 3 16.95 -42.39 34.70
C ARG A 3 16.54 -40.96 34.37
N ILE A 4 17.42 -39.98 34.58
CA ILE A 4 17.17 -38.55 34.28
C ILE A 4 17.55 -38.18 32.83
N PHE A 5 18.36 -38.99 32.15
CA PHE A 5 18.81 -38.69 30.79
C PHE A 5 17.75 -38.87 29.69
N TYR A 6 16.63 -39.54 29.99
CA TYR A 6 15.57 -39.76 28.99
C TYR A 6 14.55 -38.61 28.90
N ILE A 7 14.47 -37.74 29.90
CA ILE A 7 13.51 -36.61 29.90
C ILE A 7 14.02 -35.43 29.06
N LEU A 8 15.34 -35.33 28.85
CA LEU A 8 15.95 -34.27 28.04
C LEU A 8 15.93 -34.55 26.53
N LEU A 9 15.58 -35.77 26.09
CA LEU A 9 15.60 -36.12 24.66
C LEU A 9 14.29 -35.78 23.91
N PHE A 10 13.26 -35.29 24.60
CA PHE A 10 11.97 -34.92 24.00
C PHE A 10 11.70 -33.40 23.94
N LEU A 11 12.67 -32.57 24.32
CA LEU A 11 12.60 -31.11 24.29
C LEU A 11 13.51 -30.54 23.18
N PRO A 12 13.26 -30.90 21.91
CA PRO A 12 12.96 -29.82 20.96
C PRO A 12 12.06 -30.30 19.82
N LEU A 13 10.77 -30.54 20.10
CA LEU A 13 9.77 -30.22 19.08
C LEU A 13 9.54 -28.71 19.16
N SER A 14 10.53 -27.96 18.69
CA SER A 14 10.46 -26.52 18.51
C SER A 14 9.18 -26.21 17.76
N ILE A 15 8.32 -25.50 18.46
CA ILE A 15 7.02 -24.99 18.06
C ILE A 15 7.19 -24.36 16.68
N THR A 16 6.82 -25.09 15.62
CA THR A 16 6.52 -24.45 14.36
C THR A 16 5.20 -23.73 14.61
N THR A 17 5.31 -22.46 15.01
CA THR A 17 4.19 -21.54 14.91
C THR A 17 3.89 -21.42 13.42
N TYR A 18 3.03 -22.31 12.92
CA TYR A 18 2.33 -22.06 11.67
C TYR A 18 1.50 -20.81 11.94
N SER A 19 2.05 -19.65 11.59
CA SER A 19 1.23 -18.48 11.34
C SER A 19 0.20 -18.96 10.33
N GLN A 20 -1.07 -19.06 10.73
CA GLN A 20 -2.13 -19.47 9.82
C GLN A 20 -2.20 -18.40 8.73
N GLN A 21 -1.59 -18.71 7.60
CA GLN A 21 -1.66 -17.86 6.43
C GLN A 21 -3.06 -18.05 5.87
N TYR A 22 -3.82 -16.96 5.83
CA TYR A 22 -5.06 -16.95 5.08
C TYR A 22 -4.73 -17.26 3.62
N GLU A 23 -5.58 -18.09 3.02
CA GLU A 23 -5.52 -18.49 1.64
C GLU A 23 -6.95 -18.43 1.10
N GLY A 24 -7.11 -17.88 -0.11
CA GLY A 24 -8.41 -17.81 -0.76
C GLY A 24 -8.72 -16.47 -1.40
N VAL A 25 -9.88 -16.40 -2.05
CA VAL A 25 -10.36 -15.22 -2.78
C VAL A 25 -11.73 -14.84 -2.26
N PHE A 26 -11.84 -13.63 -1.74
CA PHE A 26 -13.09 -13.00 -1.33
C PHE A 26 -13.50 -12.00 -2.41
N LYS A 27 -14.76 -12.05 -2.83
CA LYS A 27 -15.30 -11.14 -3.82
C LYS A 27 -16.65 -10.63 -3.36
N GLU A 28 -16.84 -9.32 -3.44
CA GLU A 28 -18.10 -8.65 -3.17
C GLU A 28 -18.33 -7.60 -4.26
N GLY A 29 -19.34 -7.78 -5.10
CA GLY A 29 -19.51 -6.95 -6.30
C GLY A 29 -18.27 -6.94 -7.20
N GLY A 30 -17.69 -5.77 -7.43
CA GLY A 30 -16.44 -5.61 -8.19
C GLY A 30 -15.16 -5.63 -7.35
N ASP A 31 -15.29 -5.75 -6.03
CA ASP A 31 -14.17 -5.75 -5.10
C ASP A 31 -13.61 -7.17 -4.95
N VAL A 32 -12.29 -7.29 -4.94
CA VAL A 32 -11.57 -8.55 -4.83
C VAL A 32 -10.47 -8.43 -3.77
N LEU A 33 -10.45 -9.39 -2.85
CA LEU A 33 -9.39 -9.58 -1.87
C LEU A 33 -8.88 -11.01 -1.97
N LYS A 34 -7.64 -11.21 -2.40
CA LYS A 34 -7.01 -12.53 -2.54
C LYS A 34 -5.87 -12.65 -1.55
N PHE A 35 -5.88 -13.70 -0.73
CA PHE A 35 -4.76 -14.09 0.10
C PHE A 35 -4.04 -15.27 -0.56
N GLU A 36 -2.73 -15.13 -0.75
CA GLU A 36 -1.89 -16.16 -1.37
C GLU A 36 -0.43 -15.98 -0.96
N ASN A 37 0.21 -17.07 -0.52
CA ASN A 37 1.63 -17.11 -0.15
C ASN A 37 2.02 -16.06 0.91
N GLY A 38 1.14 -15.82 1.88
CA GLY A 38 1.37 -14.82 2.94
C GLY A 38 1.29 -13.36 2.47
N LYS A 39 0.82 -13.12 1.24
CA LYS A 39 0.48 -11.79 0.74
C LYS A 39 -1.03 -11.64 0.61
N VAL A 40 -1.46 -10.39 0.58
CA VAL A 40 -2.80 -10.02 0.16
C VAL A 40 -2.72 -9.16 -1.11
N TYR A 41 -3.60 -9.46 -2.05
CA TYR A 41 -3.84 -8.73 -3.27
C TYR A 41 -5.23 -8.14 -3.18
N PHE A 42 -5.36 -6.85 -3.43
CA PHE A 42 -6.66 -6.19 -3.42
C PHE A 42 -6.90 -5.45 -4.73
N ASN A 43 -8.15 -5.46 -5.17
CA ASN A 43 -8.68 -4.62 -6.22
C ASN A 43 -10.05 -4.14 -5.73
N MET A 44 -10.10 -2.90 -5.26
CA MET A 44 -11.27 -2.32 -4.61
C MET A 44 -11.77 -1.16 -5.45
N ASN A 45 -13.05 -1.14 -5.76
CA ASN A 45 -13.70 0.01 -6.37
C ASN A 45 -13.79 1.13 -5.31
N GLU A 46 -13.27 2.30 -5.65
CA GLU A 46 -13.49 3.50 -4.84
C GLU A 46 -14.74 4.19 -5.36
N MET A 47 -15.77 4.25 -4.51
CA MET A 47 -17.03 4.91 -4.85
C MET A 47 -16.93 6.40 -4.53
N GLY A 48 -16.54 7.18 -5.53
CA GLY A 48 -16.63 8.64 -5.57
C GLY A 48 -17.42 9.14 -6.78
N ASN A 49 -17.18 10.37 -7.25
CA ASN A 49 -17.81 10.90 -8.46
C ASN A 49 -17.42 10.14 -9.75
N MET A 50 -16.42 9.25 -9.70
CA MET A 50 -15.96 8.40 -10.80
C MET A 50 -15.59 7.01 -10.28
N ILE A 51 -15.71 5.97 -11.12
CA ILE A 51 -15.30 4.60 -10.80
C ILE A 51 -13.79 4.45 -11.04
N THR A 52 -13.01 4.53 -9.96
CA THR A 52 -11.57 4.24 -9.94
C THR A 52 -11.30 3.03 -9.07
N ASN A 53 -10.28 2.25 -9.43
CA ASN A 53 -9.91 1.06 -8.66
C ASN A 53 -8.63 1.33 -7.88
N LYS A 54 -8.64 1.02 -6.58
CA LYS A 54 -7.43 0.91 -5.78
C LYS A 54 -6.94 -0.53 -5.86
N VAL A 55 -5.77 -0.71 -6.46
CA VAL A 55 -5.10 -2.00 -6.58
C VAL A 55 -3.80 -2.01 -5.79
N GLY A 56 -3.44 -3.15 -5.24
CA GLY A 56 -2.16 -3.30 -4.57
C GLY A 56 -1.89 -4.72 -4.11
N GLU A 57 -0.63 -4.97 -3.76
CA GLU A 57 -0.18 -6.21 -3.17
C GLU A 57 0.78 -5.92 -2.01
N GLY A 58 0.75 -6.77 -0.99
CA GLY A 58 1.62 -6.56 0.16
C GLY A 58 1.52 -7.64 1.22
N SER A 59 2.40 -7.51 2.22
CA SER A 59 2.22 -8.23 3.48
C SER A 59 1.04 -7.63 4.24
N TYR A 60 0.43 -8.41 5.14
CA TYR A 60 -0.74 -7.97 5.87
C TYR A 60 -0.67 -8.34 7.35
N GLU A 61 -1.47 -7.66 8.14
CA GLU A 61 -1.67 -7.88 9.56
C GLU A 61 -3.15 -7.68 9.90
N ILE A 62 -3.72 -8.59 10.68
CA ILE A 62 -5.12 -8.50 11.13
C ILE A 62 -5.11 -7.89 12.54
N LEU A 63 -5.77 -6.76 12.68
CA LEU A 63 -5.85 -5.96 13.90
C LEU A 63 -7.32 -5.84 14.32
N GLY A 64 -7.83 -6.88 15.00
CA GLY A 64 -9.26 -6.99 15.31
C GLY A 64 -10.08 -7.03 14.03
N ASP A 65 -10.93 -6.02 13.83
CA ASP A 65 -11.82 -5.91 12.66
C ASP A 65 -11.14 -5.27 11.43
N TYR A 66 -9.86 -4.90 11.54
CA TYR A 66 -9.12 -4.23 10.47
C TYR A 66 -8.08 -5.15 9.83
N LEU A 67 -7.95 -5.04 8.52
CA LEU A 67 -6.83 -5.60 7.76
C LEU A 67 -5.85 -4.48 7.39
N LEU A 68 -4.69 -4.45 8.03
CA LEU A 68 -3.62 -3.53 7.68
C LEU A 68 -2.75 -4.14 6.58
N VAL A 69 -2.75 -3.54 5.40
CA VAL A 69 -1.92 -3.97 4.27
C VAL A 69 -0.70 -3.08 4.16
N LYS A 70 0.48 -3.67 4.32
CA LYS A 70 1.78 -3.02 4.09
C LYS A 70 2.15 -3.27 2.63
N THR A 71 1.68 -2.38 1.76
CA THR A 71 1.87 -2.47 0.30
C THR A 71 3.33 -2.36 -0.09
N GLY A 72 3.75 -3.18 -1.05
CA GLY A 72 5.06 -3.10 -1.68
C GLY A 72 4.99 -2.58 -3.11
N GLU A 73 6.01 -2.91 -3.91
CA GLU A 73 5.98 -2.68 -5.35
C GLU A 73 4.87 -3.49 -6.01
N TYR A 74 3.92 -2.79 -6.63
CA TYR A 74 2.83 -3.43 -7.37
C TYR A 74 3.32 -3.91 -8.74
N SER A 75 3.02 -5.16 -9.08
CA SER A 75 3.48 -5.82 -10.31
C SER A 75 2.61 -5.53 -11.54
N GLY A 76 1.38 -5.05 -11.34
CA GLY A 76 0.44 -4.73 -12.43
C GLY A 76 0.60 -3.32 -13.00
N GLU A 77 -0.41 -2.89 -13.75
CA GLU A 77 -0.41 -1.54 -14.33
C GLU A 77 -0.47 -0.46 -13.24
N LYS A 78 0.43 0.53 -13.35
CA LYS A 78 0.58 1.61 -12.38
C LYS A 78 -0.08 2.89 -12.89
N SER A 79 -0.55 3.71 -11.96
CA SER A 79 -0.90 5.10 -12.24
C SER A 79 0.31 5.87 -12.78
N SER A 80 0.05 6.87 -13.62
CA SER A 80 1.07 7.75 -14.17
C SER A 80 1.08 9.10 -13.47
N VAL A 81 2.25 9.72 -13.46
CA VAL A 81 2.49 11.04 -12.88
C VAL A 81 2.84 12.01 -14.00
N GLN A 82 2.11 13.12 -14.08
CA GLN A 82 2.41 14.21 -15.01
C GLN A 82 2.88 15.43 -14.22
N PRO A 83 4.09 15.97 -14.51
CA PRO A 83 4.49 17.26 -13.97
C PRO A 83 3.61 18.36 -14.58
N LEU A 84 3.11 19.26 -13.75
CA LEU A 84 2.38 20.45 -14.17
C LEU A 84 3.32 21.67 -14.12
N PRO A 85 3.13 22.65 -15.02
CA PRO A 85 3.78 23.93 -14.85
C PRO A 85 3.43 24.52 -13.49
N GLY A 86 4.43 25.10 -12.83
CA GLY A 86 4.24 25.79 -11.57
C GLY A 86 3.19 26.89 -11.70
N SER A 87 2.34 27.03 -10.70
CA SER A 87 1.46 28.21 -10.57
C SER A 87 2.24 29.54 -10.44
N ARG A 88 3.53 29.45 -10.11
CA ARG A 88 4.56 30.49 -9.98
C ARG A 88 5.93 29.90 -10.37
N GLU A 89 6.92 30.75 -10.64
CA GLU A 89 8.29 30.35 -11.04
C GLU A 89 8.92 29.30 -10.09
N ASP A 90 8.65 29.40 -8.78
CA ASP A 90 9.19 28.50 -7.74
C ASP A 90 8.17 27.47 -7.22
N SER A 91 7.28 26.93 -8.06
CA SER A 91 6.31 25.90 -7.63
C SER A 91 6.35 24.67 -8.52
N VAL A 92 6.16 23.51 -7.91
CA VAL A 92 6.02 22.23 -8.61
C VAL A 92 4.59 21.73 -8.42
N GLY A 93 3.89 21.56 -9.53
CA GLY A 93 2.59 20.91 -9.55
C GLY A 93 2.72 19.48 -10.04
N ILE A 94 1.97 18.57 -9.45
CA ILE A 94 1.88 17.18 -9.87
C ILE A 94 0.43 16.87 -10.16
N LYS A 95 0.18 16.13 -11.25
CA LYS A 95 -1.11 15.49 -11.52
C LYS A 95 -0.95 13.98 -11.59
N VAL A 96 -1.76 13.27 -10.80
CA VAL A 96 -1.79 11.81 -10.80
C VAL A 96 -3.02 11.33 -11.57
N LYS A 97 -2.82 10.35 -12.45
CA LYS A 97 -3.86 9.76 -13.28
C LYS A 97 -3.76 8.26 -13.39
N ASP A 98 -4.88 7.59 -13.67
CA ASP A 98 -4.87 6.17 -14.04
C ASP A 98 -4.39 5.96 -15.50
N ASN A 99 -4.29 4.70 -15.90
CA ASN A 99 -3.94 4.27 -17.25
C ASN A 99 -4.94 4.74 -18.34
N ARG A 100 -6.17 5.08 -17.95
CA ARG A 100 -7.23 5.63 -18.81
C ARG A 100 -7.25 7.17 -18.80
N ASN A 101 -6.26 7.81 -18.18
CA ASN A 101 -6.09 9.26 -18.09
C ASN A 101 -7.15 9.96 -17.20
N PHE A 102 -7.83 9.22 -16.31
CA PHE A 102 -8.73 9.79 -15.30
C PHE A 102 -7.92 10.32 -14.10
N SER A 103 -8.42 11.39 -13.48
CA SER A 103 -7.71 12.03 -12.35
C SER A 103 -7.94 11.27 -11.06
N LEU A 104 -6.88 11.08 -10.25
CA LEU A 104 -6.93 10.27 -9.03
C LEU A 104 -6.80 11.12 -7.75
N PRO A 105 -7.89 11.32 -6.97
CA PRO A 105 -7.84 12.01 -5.68
C PRO A 105 -7.28 11.12 -4.56
N GLY A 106 -6.81 11.74 -3.48
CA GLY A 106 -6.39 11.03 -2.26
C GLY A 106 -5.07 10.27 -2.38
N ILE A 107 -4.29 10.49 -3.45
CA ILE A 107 -2.98 9.86 -3.65
C ILE A 107 -1.93 10.64 -2.87
N LEU A 108 -1.17 9.94 -2.01
CA LEU A 108 -0.03 10.50 -1.30
C LEU A 108 1.08 10.88 -2.30
N VAL A 109 1.54 12.12 -2.22
CA VAL A 109 2.64 12.67 -2.99
C VAL A 109 3.67 13.22 -2.03
N GLU A 110 4.91 12.73 -2.13
CA GLU A 110 6.01 13.11 -1.23
C GLU A 110 7.19 13.68 -2.02
N LEU A 111 7.78 14.75 -1.48
CA LEU A 111 9.07 15.28 -1.90
C LEU A 111 10.15 14.70 -0.98
N LEU A 112 11.02 13.86 -1.54
CA LEU A 112 12.12 13.23 -0.81
C LEU A 112 13.44 13.96 -1.09
N ASN A 113 14.33 14.02 -0.10
CA ASN A 113 15.72 14.39 -0.33
C ASN A 113 16.52 13.20 -0.90
N SER A 114 17.81 13.40 -1.18
CA SER A 114 18.70 12.35 -1.70
C SER A 114 18.90 11.16 -0.76
N SER A 115 18.63 11.30 0.54
CA SER A 115 18.69 10.21 1.52
C SER A 115 17.35 9.48 1.70
N GLY A 116 16.32 9.82 0.92
CA GLY A 116 14.98 9.23 1.04
C GLY A 116 14.12 9.79 2.18
N LYS A 117 14.54 10.88 2.84
CA LYS A 117 13.75 11.54 3.89
C LYS A 117 12.71 12.46 3.27
N THR A 118 11.46 12.32 3.70
CA THR A 118 10.36 13.24 3.32
C THR A 118 10.62 14.65 3.81
N LEU A 119 10.68 15.60 2.88
CA LEU A 119 10.81 17.04 3.12
C LEU A 119 9.44 17.71 3.20
N HIS A 120 8.49 17.28 2.37
CA HIS A 120 7.12 17.75 2.34
C HIS A 120 6.24 16.71 1.65
N GLY A 121 4.94 16.69 1.95
CA GLY A 121 4.00 15.83 1.27
C GLY A 121 2.56 16.19 1.55
N GLY A 122 1.65 15.59 0.80
CA GLY A 122 0.22 15.74 0.97
C GLY A 122 -0.53 14.81 0.02
N VAL A 123 -1.84 14.98 -0.05
CA VAL A 123 -2.71 14.14 -0.89
C VAL A 123 -3.28 14.94 -2.06
N THR A 124 -3.45 14.29 -3.22
CA THR A 124 -4.07 14.90 -4.39
C THR A 124 -5.53 15.31 -4.12
N ASP A 125 -5.94 16.44 -4.70
CA ASP A 125 -7.31 16.95 -4.65
C ASP A 125 -8.27 16.19 -5.59
N SER A 126 -9.52 16.66 -5.69
CA SER A 126 -10.55 16.07 -6.57
C SER A 126 -10.17 16.07 -8.07
N ASP A 127 -9.25 16.93 -8.48
CA ASP A 127 -8.72 17.00 -9.85
C ASP A 127 -7.46 16.13 -10.04
N GLY A 128 -7.09 15.34 -9.03
CA GLY A 128 -5.88 14.55 -8.99
C GLY A 128 -4.61 15.39 -8.93
N LYS A 129 -4.69 16.65 -8.47
CA LYS A 129 -3.56 17.58 -8.45
C LYS A 129 -3.01 17.74 -7.04
N PHE A 130 -1.71 17.95 -6.93
CA PHE A 130 -1.05 18.40 -5.71
C PHE A 130 -0.01 19.45 -6.06
N PHE A 131 0.04 20.54 -5.30
CA PHE A 131 0.99 21.63 -5.51
C PHE A 131 1.88 21.82 -4.29
N PHE A 132 3.19 21.70 -4.49
CA PHE A 132 4.17 22.07 -3.49
C PHE A 132 4.22 23.59 -3.41
N LYS A 133 3.68 24.15 -2.31
CA LYS A 133 3.86 25.56 -1.97
C LYS A 133 5.27 25.74 -1.39
N LYS A 134 5.95 26.81 -1.80
CA LYS A 134 7.27 27.18 -1.25
C LYS A 134 7.21 27.25 0.29
N ASN A 135 8.26 26.75 0.93
CA ASN A 135 8.56 27.02 2.34
C ASN A 135 8.72 28.55 2.49
N PRO A 136 7.93 29.26 3.32
CA PRO A 136 7.86 30.72 3.34
C PRO A 136 9.10 31.41 3.95
N LYS A 137 10.28 30.80 3.88
CA LYS A 137 11.53 31.45 4.25
C LYS A 137 11.95 32.46 3.18
#